data_AF-E9IQZ8-F1
#
_entry.id   AF-E9IQZ8-F1
#
_cell.length_a   1.000
_cell.length_b   1.000
_cell.length_c   1.000
_cell.angle_alpha   90.00
_cell.angle_beta   90.00
_cell.angle_gamma   90.00
#
_symmetry.space_group_name_H-M   'P 1'
#
loop_
_entity.id
_entity.type
_entity.pdbx_description
1 polymer ?
#
loop_
_entity_poly.entity_id
_entity_poly.type
_entity_poly.pdbx_seq_one_letter_code
_entity_poly.pdbx_strand_id
1 'polypeptide(L)'
;VPGDISRIQDNKIKRAERLGLTIQPYIIVVGPNLIEINGFYVCIDKVLYQVSTALKAVDLCFKTFHVFDVNYPPESEHIWYIVQLCLYKFSTKYDKQISYVMPIINAFKTVNSTND
;
A
#
# COMPACT_ATOMS: atom_id res chain seq x y z
N VAL A 1 19.87 11.32 -3.23
CA VAL A 1 18.41 11.34 -3.45
C VAL A 1 17.99 10.74 -4.81
N PRO A 2 18.33 11.28 -6.00
CA PRO A 2 17.89 10.65 -7.26
C PRO A 2 18.46 9.24 -7.46
N GLY A 3 19.75 9.03 -7.17
CA GLY A 3 20.39 7.71 -7.28
C GLY A 3 19.82 6.65 -6.33
N ASP A 4 19.28 7.05 -5.18
CA ASP A 4 18.65 6.11 -4.23
C ASP A 4 17.29 5.64 -4.73
N ILE A 5 16.52 6.53 -5.37
CA ILE A 5 15.19 6.21 -5.89
C ILE A 5 15.30 5.20 -7.04
N SER A 6 16.21 5.42 -7.99
CA SER A 6 16.46 4.49 -9.09
C SER A 6 16.88 3.11 -8.57
N ARG A 7 17.76 3.07 -7.56
CA ARG A 7 18.17 1.81 -6.91
C ARG A 7 16.99 1.09 -6.25
N ILE A 8 16.07 1.81 -5.62
CA ILE A 8 14.85 1.21 -5.02
C ILE A 8 13.95 0.64 -6.13
N GLN A 9 13.74 1.37 -7.22
CA GLN A 9 12.97 0.91 -8.39
C GLN A 9 13.57 -0.38 -8.98
N ASP A 10 14.87 -0.39 -9.24
CA ASP A 10 15.56 -1.56 -9.79
C ASP A 10 15.45 -2.79 -8.89
N ASN A 11 15.57 -2.59 -7.57
CA ASN A 11 15.43 -3.67 -6.60
C ASN A 11 14.00 -4.25 -6.57
N LYS A 12 12.99 -3.39 -6.72
CA LYS A 12 11.58 -3.80 -6.80
C LYS A 12 11.31 -4.58 -8.09
N ILE A 13 11.80 -4.09 -9.23
CA ILE A 13 11.73 -4.78 -10.54
C ILE A 13 12.35 -6.18 -10.44
N LYS A 14 13.62 -6.25 -10.03
CA LYS A 14 14.35 -7.53 -9.91
C LYS A 14 13.69 -8.50 -8.94
N ARG A 15 13.09 -8.00 -7.84
CA ARG A 15 12.35 -8.85 -6.90
C ARG A 15 11.10 -9.42 -7.55
N ALA A 16 10.31 -8.58 -8.23
CA ALA A 16 9.09 -9.01 -8.90
C ALA A 16 9.39 -10.07 -9.98
N GLU A 17 10.41 -9.83 -10.82
CA GLU A 17 10.89 -10.78 -11.83
C GLU A 17 11.27 -12.14 -11.24
N ARG A 18 12.09 -12.14 -10.17
CA ARG A 18 12.50 -13.39 -9.50
C ARG A 18 11.34 -14.18 -8.90
N LEU A 19 10.25 -13.51 -8.52
CA LEU A 19 9.08 -14.13 -7.93
C LEU A 19 7.98 -14.45 -8.96
N GLY A 20 8.17 -14.11 -10.24
CA GLY A 20 7.14 -14.25 -11.26
C GLY A 20 5.92 -13.35 -11.02
N LEU A 21 6.12 -12.20 -10.37
CA LEU A 21 5.08 -11.24 -10.02
C LEU A 21 5.18 -9.98 -10.88
N THR A 22 4.07 -9.25 -10.98
CA THR A 22 4.10 -7.85 -11.47
C THR A 22 4.52 -6.91 -10.34
N ILE A 23 5.03 -5.73 -10.70
CA ILE A 23 5.37 -4.70 -9.71
C ILE A 23 4.08 -4.05 -9.23
N GLN A 24 3.79 -4.19 -7.95
CA GLN A 24 2.65 -3.49 -7.35
C GLN A 24 3.05 -2.07 -6.96
N PRO A 25 2.12 -1.09 -7.00
CA PRO A 25 2.35 0.26 -6.48
C PRO A 25 2.95 0.26 -5.08
N TYR A 26 3.86 1.21 -4.81
CA TYR A 26 4.50 1.32 -3.50
C TYR A 26 4.87 2.75 -3.15
N ILE A 27 5.00 2.99 -1.84
CA ILE A 27 5.34 4.30 -1.28
C ILE A 27 6.85 4.39 -1.06
N ILE A 28 7.44 5.51 -1.45
CA ILE A 28 8.82 5.89 -1.14
C ILE A 28 8.77 7.09 -0.21
N VAL A 29 9.44 6.97 0.93
CA VAL A 29 9.63 8.07 1.88
C VAL A 29 11.07 8.51 1.79
N VAL A 30 11.29 9.81 1.61
CA VAL A 30 12.63 10.40 1.45
C VAL A 30 12.90 11.34 2.61
N GLY A 31 14.02 11.17 3.28
CA GLY A 31 14.49 12.00 4.38
C GLY A 31 15.82 11.47 4.90
N PRO A 32 16.65 12.28 5.57
CA PRO A 32 17.87 11.79 6.21
C PRO A 32 17.61 10.74 7.29
N ASN A 33 16.43 10.76 7.92
CA ASN A 33 15.99 9.77 8.92
C ASN A 33 14.45 9.76 9.02
N LEU A 34 13.89 9.00 9.97
CA LEU A 34 12.42 8.88 10.13
C LEU A 34 11.75 10.08 10.81
N ILE A 35 12.54 11.01 11.36
CA ILE A 35 12.07 12.23 12.04
C ILE A 35 12.04 13.40 11.04
N GLU A 36 13.07 13.47 10.20
CA GLU A 36 13.24 14.52 9.19
C GLU A 36 12.85 13.97 7.82
N ILE A 37 11.59 14.18 7.44
CA ILE A 37 11.05 13.72 6.15
C ILE A 37 11.00 14.89 5.15
N ASN A 38 11.61 14.68 3.99
CA ASN A 38 11.72 15.65 2.91
C ASN A 38 10.67 15.42 1.81
N GLY A 39 10.08 14.23 1.72
CA GLY A 39 9.03 13.97 0.74
C GLY A 39 8.44 12.57 0.80
N PHE A 40 7.21 12.47 0.29
CA PHE A 40 6.49 11.22 0.09
C PHE A 40 6.17 11.07 -1.39
N TYR A 41 6.44 9.90 -1.94
CA TYR A 41 6.19 9.59 -3.34
C TYR A 41 5.45 8.27 -3.44
N VAL A 42 4.48 8.20 -4.36
CA VAL A 42 3.89 6.92 -4.78
C VAL A 42 4.49 6.56 -6.13
N CYS A 43 5.16 5.41 -6.18
CA CYS A 43 5.70 4.86 -7.41
C CYS A 43 4.64 3.98 -8.05
N ILE A 44 4.25 4.33 -9.27
CA ILE A 44 3.33 3.55 -10.11
C ILE A 44 4.12 3.19 -11.36
N ASP A 45 4.44 1.91 -11.51
CA ASP A 45 5.42 1.43 -12.49
C ASP A 45 6.75 2.20 -12.35
N LYS A 46 7.08 3.08 -13.31
CA LYS A 46 8.31 3.89 -13.31
C LYS A 46 8.09 5.36 -12.94
N VAL A 47 6.84 5.78 -12.74
CA VAL A 47 6.47 7.18 -12.52
C VAL A 47 6.32 7.46 -11.02
N LEU A 48 6.86 8.60 -10.58
CA LEU A 48 6.80 9.05 -9.20
C LEU A 48 5.80 10.18 -9.04
N TYR A 49 4.83 9.99 -8.16
CA TYR A 49 3.83 10.99 -7.81
C TYR A 49 4.11 11.52 -6.41
N GLN A 50 4.51 12.79 -6.31
CA GLN A 50 4.79 13.43 -5.04
C GLN A 50 3.50 13.83 -4.32
N VAL A 51 3.43 13.60 -3.02
CA VAL A 51 2.31 14.01 -2.16
C VAL A 51 2.81 14.65 -0.87
N SER A 52 1.95 15.44 -0.22
CA SER A 52 2.35 16.30 0.90
C SER A 52 2.44 15.57 2.25
N THR A 53 1.87 14.38 2.41
CA THR A 53 1.85 13.64 3.69
C THR A 53 1.90 12.13 3.49
N ALA A 54 2.37 11.40 4.51
CA ALA A 54 2.31 9.94 4.54
C ALA A 54 0.90 9.40 4.33
N LEU A 55 -0.11 10.02 4.96
CA LEU A 55 -1.50 9.59 4.83
C LEU A 55 -2.01 9.75 3.38
N LYS A 56 -1.66 10.85 2.70
CA LYS A 56 -1.97 11.02 1.28
C LYS A 56 -1.25 10.00 0.40
N ALA A 57 -0.05 9.57 0.77
CA ALA A 57 0.68 8.53 0.05
C ALA A 57 -0.01 7.18 0.20
N VAL A 58 -0.47 6.83 1.40
CA VAL A 58 -1.27 5.63 1.65
C VAL A 58 -2.58 5.67 0.88
N ASP A 59 -3.31 6.78 0.92
CA ASP A 59 -4.58 6.96 0.20
C ASP A 59 -4.40 6.83 -1.33
N LEU A 60 -3.40 7.51 -1.90
CA LEU A 60 -3.12 7.43 -3.34
C LEU A 60 -2.67 6.02 -3.75
N CYS A 61 -1.77 5.41 -2.98
CA CYS A 61 -1.30 4.04 -3.24
C CYS A 61 -2.46 3.04 -3.17
N PHE A 62 -3.33 3.17 -2.16
CA PHE A 62 -4.51 2.32 -2.01
C PHE A 62 -5.46 2.44 -3.21
N LYS A 63 -5.82 3.67 -3.59
CA LYS A 63 -6.70 3.93 -4.74
C LYS A 63 -6.12 3.39 -6.04
N THR A 64 -4.80 3.45 -6.20
CA THR A 64 -4.10 2.92 -7.38
C THR A 64 -4.37 1.43 -7.57
N PHE A 65 -4.42 0.64 -6.49
CA PHE A 65 -4.73 -0.80 -6.60
C PHE A 65 -6.09 -1.05 -7.27
N HIS A 66 -7.09 -0.27 -6.90
CA HIS A 66 -8.46 -0.42 -7.43
C HIS A 66 -8.66 0.24 -8.79
N VAL A 67 -8.05 1.40 -9.04
CA VAL A 67 -8.18 2.12 -10.33
C VAL A 67 -7.55 1.34 -11.47
N PHE A 68 -6.42 0.68 -11.23
CA PHE A 68 -5.70 -0.09 -12.25
C PHE A 68 -5.98 -1.60 -12.21
N ASP A 69 -6.89 -2.06 -11.33
CA ASP A 69 -7.20 -3.48 -11.11
C ASP A 69 -5.93 -4.33 -10.90
N VAL A 70 -5.05 -3.85 -10.01
CA VAL A 70 -3.80 -4.53 -9.67
C VAL A 70 -3.88 -5.13 -8.26
N ASN A 71 -3.15 -6.22 -8.06
CA ASN A 71 -3.17 -6.95 -6.79
C ASN A 71 -2.50 -6.15 -5.67
N TYR A 72 -2.83 -6.47 -4.43
CA TYR A 72 -2.01 -6.01 -3.32
C TYR A 72 -0.64 -6.71 -3.32
N PRO A 73 0.43 -6.03 -2.85
CA PRO A 73 1.73 -6.68 -2.66
C PRO A 73 1.61 -7.86 -1.68
N PRO A 74 2.10 -9.07 -2.04
CA PRO A 74 1.92 -10.27 -1.20
C PRO A 74 2.42 -10.11 0.23
N GLU A 75 3.50 -9.36 0.44
CA GLU A 75 4.11 -9.17 1.76
C GLU A 75 3.23 -8.34 2.71
N SER A 76 2.33 -7.51 2.17
CA SER A 76 1.43 -6.65 2.97
C SER A 76 -0.03 -6.74 2.57
N GLU A 77 -0.42 -7.77 1.83
CA GLU A 77 -1.79 -8.01 1.35
C GLU A 77 -2.82 -7.95 2.50
N HIS A 78 -2.49 -8.57 3.63
CA HIS A 78 -3.31 -8.55 4.84
C HIS A 78 -3.55 -7.16 5.41
N ILE A 79 -2.56 -6.26 5.34
CA ILE A 79 -2.69 -4.87 5.81
C ILE A 79 -3.63 -4.09 4.89
N TRP A 80 -3.50 -4.29 3.57
CA TRP A 80 -4.37 -3.62 2.60
C TRP A 80 -5.82 -4.06 2.71
N TYR A 81 -6.10 -5.33 3.02
CA TYR A 81 -7.48 -5.76 3.32
C TYR A 81 -8.04 -5.12 4.59
N ILE A 82 -7.24 -4.87 5.62
CA ILE A 82 -7.67 -4.10 6.80
C ILE A 82 -8.02 -2.67 6.38
N VAL A 83 -7.17 -2.01 5.58
CA VAL A 83 -7.45 -0.67 5.05
C VAL A 83 -8.76 -0.66 4.25
N GLN A 84 -8.94 -1.60 3.33
CA GLN A 84 -10.14 -1.70 2.49
C GLN A 84 -11.42 -1.91 3.32
N LEU A 85 -11.42 -2.94 4.18
CA LEU A 85 -12.63 -3.40 4.86
C LEU A 85 -12.98 -2.59 6.11
N CYS A 86 -11.98 -2.00 6.78
CA CYS A 86 -12.19 -1.25 8.02
C CYS A 86 -12.17 0.26 7.82
N LEU A 87 -11.30 0.80 6.94
CA LEU A 87 -11.19 2.25 6.73
C LEU A 87 -12.08 2.72 5.58
N TYR A 88 -11.95 2.11 4.39
CA TYR A 88 -12.78 2.47 3.23
C TYR A 88 -14.16 1.78 3.22
N LYS A 89 -14.34 0.75 4.06
CA LYS A 89 -15.62 0.08 4.34
C LYS A 89 -16.31 -0.49 3.08
N PHE A 90 -15.56 -1.08 2.15
CA PHE A 90 -16.15 -1.78 1.01
C PHE A 90 -15.50 -3.13 0.73
N SER A 91 -16.21 -3.99 0.00
CA SER A 91 -15.72 -5.29 -0.48
C SER A 91 -15.84 -5.39 -1.99
N THR A 92 -15.07 -6.31 -2.58
CA THR A 92 -15.13 -6.66 -4.00
C THR A 92 -15.33 -8.16 -4.17
N LYS A 93 -15.80 -8.58 -5.35
CA LYS A 93 -15.90 -10.02 -5.69
C LYS A 93 -14.55 -10.74 -5.80
N TYR A 94 -13.45 -9.99 -5.80
CA TYR A 94 -12.07 -10.49 -5.90
C TYR A 94 -11.38 -10.53 -4.53
N ASP A 95 -12.07 -10.15 -3.45
CA ASP A 95 -11.50 -10.15 -2.12
C ASP A 95 -11.11 -11.57 -1.68
N LYS A 96 -9.88 -11.73 -1.22
CA LYS A 96 -9.39 -12.96 -0.63
C LYS A 96 -9.76 -13.00 0.85
N GLN A 97 -10.20 -14.17 1.31
CA GLN A 97 -10.36 -14.41 2.74
C GLN A 97 -9.03 -14.84 3.33
N ILE A 98 -8.44 -13.97 4.15
CA ILE A 98 -7.21 -14.27 4.88
C ILE A 98 -7.59 -14.65 6.31
N SER A 99 -7.65 -15.95 6.59
CA SER A 99 -8.21 -16.50 7.83
C SER A 99 -7.64 -15.89 9.11
N TYR A 100 -6.33 -15.64 9.15
CA TYR A 100 -5.66 -15.06 10.33
C TYR A 100 -5.93 -13.55 10.51
N VAL A 101 -6.46 -12.87 9.49
CA VAL A 101 -6.79 -11.43 9.53
C VAL A 101 -8.23 -11.19 9.91
N MET A 102 -9.12 -12.15 9.63
CA MET A 102 -10.56 -12.02 9.92
C MET A 102 -10.88 -11.67 11.38
N PRO A 103 -10.22 -12.25 12.41
CA PRO A 103 -10.45 -11.83 13.79
C PRO A 103 -10.14 -10.35 14.03
N ILE A 104 -9.07 -9.83 13.42
CA ILE A 104 -8.66 -8.44 13.51
C ILE A 104 -9.72 -7.54 12.87
N ILE A 105 -10.15 -7.86 11.64
CA ILE A 105 -11.19 -7.12 10.93
C ILE A 105 -12.48 -7.07 11.75
N ASN A 106 -12.89 -8.18 12.34
CA ASN A 106 -14.09 -8.24 13.17
C ASN A 106 -13.96 -7.38 14.44
N ALA A 107 -12.82 -7.42 15.12
CA ALA A 107 -12.56 -6.57 16.28
C ALA A 107 -12.64 -5.08 15.94
N PHE A 108 -12.00 -4.65 14.83
CA PHE A 108 -12.08 -3.27 14.35
C PHE A 108 -13.52 -2.84 14.02
N LYS A 109 -14.30 -3.71 13.37
CA LYS A 109 -15.70 -3.43 13.03
C LYS A 109 -16.56 -3.25 14.29
N THR A 110 -16.40 -4.12 15.30
CA THR A 110 -17.14 -4.01 16.56
C THR A 110 -16.85 -2.70 17.29
N VAL A 111 -15.59 -2.28 17.38
CA VAL A 111 -15.20 -1.01 18.05
C VAL A 111 -15.82 0.21 17.36
N ASN A 112 -15.90 0.20 16.03
CA ASN A 112 -16.49 1.31 15.29
C ASN A 112 -18.01 1.35 15.44
N SER A 113 -18.69 0.20 15.52
CA SER A 113 -20.14 0.13 15.73
C SER A 113 -20.60 0.53 17.12
N THR A 114 -19.71 0.57 18.11
CA THR A 114 -20.03 0.98 19.50
C THR A 114 -19.84 2.47 19.76
N ASN A 115 -19.23 3.19 18.82
CA ASN A 115 -18.95 4.62 18.91
C ASN A 115 -19.93 5.49 18.10
N ASP A 116 -20.87 4.86 17.39
CA ASP A 116 -22.00 5.45 16.69
C ASP A 116 -23.29 5.26 17.52
#